data_AF-A0A7X8WMY3-F1
#
_entry.id   AF-A0A7X8WMY3-F1
#
_cell.length_a   1.000
_cell.length_b   1.000
_cell.length_c   1.000
_cell.angle_alpha   90.00
_cell.angle_beta   90.00
_cell.angle_gamma   90.00
#
_symmetry.space_group_name_H-M   'P 1'
#
loop_
_entity.id
_entity.type
_entity.pdbx_description
1 polymer ?
#
loop_
_entity_poly.entity_id
_entity_poly.type
_entity_poly.pdbx_seq_one_letter_code
_entity_poly.pdbx_strand_id
1 'polypeptide(L)'
;MITNELSEQKVRGKMARKKKSKIGQPDYQTIYDWSGGMNDVINPALLNDNESPRLENASLDEKGTLYPAKGRRERYNEPFSDRSINGMGAFYKSDGTSRLVIGADNELYIDSPHHINTFDSQSELETGIKQNIEITDGKAQPAHLSLPTFTRNSDAYLPDGTKVSAGQPRFVDGKFGKGVLVEEGTENLDTTDPSFENGTNGFFSGEGVTVSSSSDWAWHGNKSLKM
;
A
#
# COMPACT_ATOMS: atom_id res chain seq x y z
N MET A 1 -22.12 68.90 1.85
CA MET A 1 -22.77 67.79 2.58
C MET A 1 -23.47 66.94 1.52
N ILE A 2 -22.80 65.91 1.01
CA ILE A 2 -23.30 65.09 -0.11
C ILE A 2 -23.71 63.74 0.49
N THR A 3 -25.02 63.49 0.51
CA THR A 3 -25.63 62.25 0.96
C THR A 3 -25.43 61.18 -0.11
N ASN A 4 -24.69 60.12 0.23
CA ASN A 4 -24.43 59.01 -0.67
C ASN A 4 -25.47 57.91 -0.38
N GLU A 5 -26.63 57.98 -1.05
CA GLU A 5 -27.55 56.85 -1.16
C GLU A 5 -26.95 55.83 -2.13
N LEU A 6 -26.24 54.84 -1.58
CA LEU A 6 -25.84 53.66 -2.35
C LEU A 6 -26.98 52.64 -2.30
N SER A 7 -27.67 52.54 -3.43
CA SER A 7 -28.70 51.56 -3.73
C SER A 7 -28.19 50.12 -3.48
N GLU A 8 -28.80 49.41 -2.52
CA GLU A 8 -28.70 47.95 -2.42
C GLU A 8 -29.44 47.32 -3.62
N GLN A 9 -28.77 47.25 -4.77
CA GLN A 9 -29.19 46.36 -5.83
C GLN A 9 -28.96 44.92 -5.38
N LYS A 10 -30.04 44.33 -4.86
CA LYS A 10 -30.22 42.90 -4.62
C LYS A 10 -29.97 42.11 -5.91
N VAL A 11 -28.72 41.71 -6.14
CA VAL A 11 -28.33 40.72 -7.15
C VAL A 11 -28.83 39.36 -6.68
N ARG A 12 -30.14 39.11 -6.76
CA ARG A 12 -30.67 37.74 -6.79
C ARG A 12 -30.46 37.21 -8.19
N GLY A 13 -29.26 36.68 -8.43
CA GLY A 13 -29.06 35.76 -9.54
C GLY A 13 -30.10 34.65 -9.43
N LYS A 14 -30.96 34.50 -10.44
CA LYS A 14 -31.85 33.35 -10.56
C LYS A 14 -30.95 32.12 -10.71
N MET A 15 -30.71 31.39 -9.63
CA MET A 15 -30.14 30.05 -9.73
C MET A 15 -31.09 29.22 -10.58
N ALA A 16 -30.59 28.66 -11.67
CA ALA A 16 -31.34 27.73 -12.50
C ALA A 16 -31.78 26.56 -11.60
N ARG A 17 -33.10 26.39 -11.44
CA ARG A 17 -33.66 25.30 -10.64
C ARG A 17 -33.27 23.97 -11.29
N LYS A 18 -32.35 23.23 -10.67
CA LYS A 18 -31.92 21.91 -11.14
C LYS A 18 -33.15 21.02 -11.34
N LYS A 19 -33.24 20.39 -12.52
CA LYS A 19 -34.38 19.55 -12.88
C LYS A 19 -34.32 18.29 -12.02
N LYS A 20 -35.32 18.09 -11.15
CA LYS A 20 -35.37 16.90 -10.28
C LYS A 20 -35.42 15.62 -11.12
N SER A 21 -34.64 14.63 -10.73
CA SER A 21 -34.65 13.30 -11.36
C SER A 21 -36.03 12.65 -11.22
N LYS A 22 -36.43 11.88 -12.25
CA LYS A 22 -37.75 11.23 -12.27
C LYS A 22 -37.80 10.15 -11.18
N ILE A 23 -38.99 9.95 -10.60
CA ILE A 23 -39.25 8.85 -9.65
C ILE A 23 -38.83 7.51 -10.28
N GLY A 24 -38.00 6.75 -9.55
CA GLY A 24 -37.50 5.43 -9.95
C GLY A 24 -36.20 5.40 -10.76
N GLN A 25 -35.56 6.54 -11.01
CA GLN A 25 -34.25 6.61 -11.67
C GLN A 25 -33.15 7.01 -10.67
N PRO A 26 -31.94 6.42 -10.75
CA PRO A 26 -30.83 6.81 -9.90
C PRO A 26 -30.41 8.26 -10.21
N ASP A 27 -30.20 9.05 -9.16
CA ASP A 27 -29.71 10.43 -9.25
C ASP A 27 -28.34 10.53 -8.59
N TYR A 28 -27.36 11.08 -9.30
CA TYR A 28 -26.00 11.25 -8.79
C TYR A 28 -25.74 12.73 -8.53
N GLN A 29 -25.37 13.07 -7.29
CA GLN A 29 -25.08 14.44 -6.90
C GLN A 29 -23.75 14.53 -6.16
N THR A 30 -22.99 15.59 -6.43
CA THR A 30 -21.78 15.92 -5.68
C THR A 30 -22.16 16.90 -4.58
N ILE A 31 -21.97 16.50 -3.33
CA ILE A 31 -22.21 17.36 -2.16
C ILE A 31 -20.92 18.16 -1.91
N TYR A 32 -20.99 19.47 -2.09
CA TYR A 32 -19.88 20.39 -1.83
C TYR A 32 -19.94 21.01 -0.42
N ASP A 33 -21.10 20.96 0.22
CA ASP A 33 -21.37 21.52 1.54
C ASP A 33 -22.21 20.53 2.35
N TRP A 34 -21.71 20.17 3.54
CA TRP A 34 -22.30 19.18 4.43
C TRP A 34 -23.03 19.81 5.63
N SER A 35 -23.24 21.14 5.64
CA SER A 35 -23.83 21.85 6.78
C SER A 35 -25.27 21.42 7.10
N GLY A 36 -26.02 20.85 6.16
CA GLY A 36 -27.40 20.39 6.37
C GLY A 36 -27.49 19.05 7.11
N GLY A 37 -26.38 18.31 7.20
CA GLY A 37 -26.30 17.06 7.95
C GLY A 37 -27.12 15.92 7.35
N MET A 38 -27.35 14.89 8.17
CA MET A 38 -28.12 13.69 7.81
C MET A 38 -29.61 13.92 8.09
N ASN A 39 -30.46 13.75 7.08
CA ASN A 39 -31.91 13.84 7.22
C ASN A 39 -32.54 12.48 6.88
N ASP A 40 -33.09 11.81 7.89
CA ASP A 40 -33.66 10.45 7.82
C ASP A 40 -35.20 10.45 7.71
N VAL A 41 -35.84 11.62 7.81
CA VAL A 41 -37.29 11.73 7.97
C VAL A 41 -38.03 11.84 6.62
N ILE A 42 -37.33 12.21 5.53
CA ILE A 42 -38.00 12.65 4.30
C ILE A 42 -37.54 11.84 3.08
N ASN A 43 -38.47 11.57 2.16
CA ASN A 43 -38.20 11.02 0.83
C ASN A 43 -37.01 11.76 0.18
N PRO A 44 -35.99 11.05 -0.38
CA PRO A 44 -34.78 11.66 -0.90
C PRO A 44 -35.03 12.71 -2.00
N ALA A 45 -36.18 12.69 -2.68
CA ALA A 45 -36.56 13.72 -3.64
C ALA A 45 -36.83 15.11 -3.02
N LEU A 46 -36.88 15.20 -1.68
CA LEU A 46 -37.17 16.41 -0.91
C LEU A 46 -35.97 16.90 -0.10
N LEU A 47 -34.81 16.24 -0.20
CA LEU A 47 -33.56 16.72 0.38
C LEU A 47 -33.15 18.06 -0.25
N ASN A 48 -32.58 18.92 0.58
CA ASN A 48 -31.86 20.11 0.11
C ASN A 48 -30.49 19.71 -0.44
N ASP A 49 -29.89 20.57 -1.27
CA ASP A 49 -28.59 20.29 -1.91
C ASP A 49 -27.43 20.07 -0.91
N ASN A 50 -27.58 20.56 0.33
CA ASN A 50 -26.62 20.42 1.43
C ASN A 50 -27.04 19.37 2.49
N GLU A 51 -28.08 18.59 2.23
CA GLU A 51 -28.54 17.50 3.08
C GLU A 51 -28.28 16.15 2.40
N SER A 52 -27.93 15.14 3.18
CA SER A 52 -27.71 13.78 2.69
C SER A 52 -28.80 12.85 3.22
N PRO A 53 -29.29 11.87 2.42
CA PRO A 53 -30.04 10.76 3.00
C PRO A 53 -29.14 9.97 3.95
N ARG A 54 -29.72 8.98 4.66
CA ARG A 54 -28.94 8.05 5.50
C ARG A 54 -27.69 7.56 4.76
N LEU A 55 -26.53 7.90 5.31
CA LEU A 55 -25.24 7.52 4.74
C LEU A 55 -24.94 6.07 5.09
N GLU A 56 -25.01 5.19 4.10
CA GLU A 56 -24.69 3.77 4.24
C GLU A 56 -23.31 3.47 3.66
N ASN A 57 -22.60 2.51 4.27
CA ASN A 57 -21.30 2.03 3.81
C ASN A 57 -20.20 3.12 3.70
N ALA A 58 -20.21 4.11 4.60
CA ALA A 58 -19.16 5.10 4.71
C ALA A 58 -18.64 5.23 6.15
N SER A 59 -17.38 5.64 6.31
CA SER A 59 -16.72 5.86 7.60
C SER A 59 -16.04 7.23 7.59
N LEU A 60 -16.11 7.91 8.73
CA LEU A 60 -15.44 9.19 9.00
C LEU A 60 -14.18 8.90 9.81
N ASP A 61 -13.04 9.44 9.40
CA ASP A 61 -11.87 9.51 10.29
C ASP A 61 -11.99 10.71 11.25
N GLU A 62 -11.11 10.75 12.24
CA GLU A 62 -11.00 11.87 13.21
C GLU A 62 -10.69 13.22 12.54
N LYS A 63 -10.27 13.22 11.26
CA LYS A 63 -9.96 14.42 10.48
C LYS A 63 -11.12 14.86 9.58
N GLY A 64 -12.26 14.17 9.62
CA GLY A 64 -13.45 14.48 8.82
C GLY A 64 -13.39 13.99 7.37
N THR A 65 -12.40 13.16 7.02
CA THR A 65 -12.28 12.55 5.68
C THR A 65 -13.28 11.41 5.56
N LEU A 66 -14.12 11.47 4.53
CA LEU A 66 -15.07 10.42 4.19
C LEU A 66 -14.41 9.36 3.29
N TYR A 67 -14.50 8.09 3.67
CA TYR A 67 -14.12 6.97 2.81
C TYR A 67 -15.23 5.91 2.80
N PRO A 68 -15.35 5.10 1.72
CA PRO A 68 -16.16 3.88 1.77
C PRO A 68 -15.72 3.08 3.00
N ALA A 69 -16.68 2.61 3.80
CA ALA A 69 -16.37 1.81 4.97
C ALA A 69 -15.41 0.71 4.51
N LYS A 70 -14.20 0.67 5.10
CA LYS A 70 -13.19 -0.31 4.70
C LYS A 70 -13.87 -1.67 4.77
N GLY A 71 -14.09 -2.27 3.60
CA GLY A 71 -14.75 -3.55 3.50
C GLY A 71 -14.06 -4.54 4.43
N ARG A 72 -14.83 -5.49 4.97
CA ARG A 72 -14.30 -6.58 5.80
C ARG A 72 -13.11 -7.18 5.06
N ARG A 73 -11.89 -6.82 5.48
CA ARG A 73 -10.72 -7.58 5.09
C ARG A 73 -10.97 -8.97 5.63
N GLU A 74 -11.02 -9.96 4.74
CA GLU A 74 -11.16 -11.35 5.12
C GLU A 74 -10.07 -11.64 6.16
N ARG A 75 -10.51 -11.98 7.38
CA ARG A 75 -9.59 -12.27 8.49
C ARG A 75 -8.89 -13.60 8.27
N TYR A 76 -9.56 -14.53 7.59
CA TYR A 76 -9.11 -15.88 7.30
C TYR A 76 -9.17 -16.09 5.79
N ASN A 77 -8.20 -16.82 5.24
CA ASN A 77 -8.15 -17.14 3.80
C ASN A 77 -9.28 -18.10 3.37
N GLU A 78 -9.87 -18.81 4.34
CA GLU A 78 -10.96 -19.75 4.14
C GLU A 78 -12.10 -19.45 5.12
N PRO A 79 -13.37 -19.68 4.75
CA PRO A 79 -14.50 -19.63 5.69
C PRO A 79 -14.32 -20.61 6.84
N PHE A 80 -14.69 -20.21 8.06
CA PHE A 80 -14.67 -21.11 9.22
C PHE A 80 -15.85 -22.09 9.23
N SER A 81 -16.90 -21.80 8.47
CA SER A 81 -18.07 -22.66 8.30
C SER A 81 -18.85 -22.27 7.04
N ASP A 82 -19.42 -23.26 6.35
CA ASP A 82 -20.39 -23.05 5.28
C ASP A 82 -21.84 -22.98 5.79
N ARG A 83 -22.01 -23.08 7.12
CA ARG A 83 -23.32 -23.14 7.80
C ARG A 83 -23.87 -21.77 8.16
N SER A 84 -25.17 -21.73 8.43
CA SER A 84 -25.83 -20.49 8.88
C SER A 84 -25.34 -20.10 10.28
N ILE A 85 -25.03 -18.83 10.48
CA ILE A 85 -24.63 -18.31 11.79
C ILE A 85 -25.88 -17.98 12.61
N ASN A 86 -26.09 -18.67 13.73
CA ASN A 86 -27.25 -18.49 14.60
C ASN A 86 -26.98 -17.54 15.77
N GLY A 87 -25.72 -17.22 16.05
CA GLY A 87 -25.37 -16.28 17.11
C GLY A 87 -23.88 -15.98 17.17
N MET A 88 -23.55 -14.80 17.69
CA MET A 88 -22.17 -14.41 17.97
C MET A 88 -22.14 -13.56 19.23
N GLY A 89 -21.19 -13.81 20.13
CA GLY A 89 -21.11 -13.09 21.39
C GLY A 89 -19.79 -13.28 22.11
N ALA A 90 -19.47 -12.34 23.01
CA ALA A 90 -18.34 -12.48 23.91
C ALA A 90 -18.70 -13.45 25.04
N PHE A 91 -17.92 -14.51 25.19
CA PHE A 91 -17.94 -15.40 26.34
C PHE A 91 -16.90 -14.92 27.35
N TYR A 92 -17.36 -14.50 28.52
CA TYR A 92 -16.50 -14.09 29.62
C TYR A 92 -16.20 -15.30 30.50
N LYS A 93 -14.92 -15.60 30.67
CA LYS A 93 -14.45 -16.67 31.54
C LYS A 93 -14.35 -16.18 32.98
N SER A 94 -14.31 -17.12 33.92
CA SER A 94 -14.09 -16.84 35.35
C SER A 94 -12.71 -16.23 35.65
N ASP A 95 -11.73 -16.42 34.76
CA ASP A 95 -10.38 -15.84 34.86
C ASP A 95 -10.31 -14.35 34.45
N GLY A 96 -11.44 -13.75 34.07
CA GLY A 96 -11.52 -12.35 33.62
C GLY A 96 -11.18 -12.13 32.14
N THR A 97 -10.81 -13.18 31.39
CA THR A 97 -10.60 -13.10 29.94
C THR A 97 -11.90 -13.31 29.17
N SER A 98 -11.98 -12.75 27.96
CA SER A 98 -13.13 -12.93 27.07
C SER A 98 -12.73 -13.57 25.75
N ARG A 99 -13.57 -14.43 25.19
CA ARG A 99 -13.40 -14.96 23.83
C ARG A 99 -14.65 -14.71 22.99
N LEU A 100 -14.45 -14.39 21.71
CA LEU A 100 -15.56 -14.32 20.77
C LEU A 100 -15.98 -15.75 20.42
N VAL A 101 -17.26 -16.04 20.61
CA VAL A 101 -17.89 -17.32 20.33
C VAL A 101 -18.92 -17.12 19.23
N ILE A 102 -18.93 -18.02 18.26
CA ILE A 102 -19.80 -17.99 17.08
C ILE A 102 -20.52 -19.34 16.99
N GLY A 103 -21.85 -19.33 17.08
CA GLY A 103 -22.67 -20.52 16.85
C GLY A 103 -23.03 -20.65 15.37
N ALA A 104 -22.76 -21.80 14.77
CA ALA A 104 -23.22 -22.15 13.43
C ALA A 104 -23.90 -23.54 13.43
N ASP A 105 -25.21 -23.52 13.26
CA ASP A 105 -26.16 -24.62 13.51
C ASP A 105 -25.87 -25.34 14.84
N ASN A 106 -25.37 -26.58 14.77
CA ASN A 106 -25.07 -27.44 15.91
C ASN A 106 -23.60 -27.36 16.35
N GLU A 107 -22.81 -26.46 15.77
CA GLU A 107 -21.39 -26.27 16.07
C GLU A 107 -21.13 -24.91 16.72
N LEU A 108 -20.11 -24.87 17.57
CA LEU A 108 -19.66 -23.69 18.28
C LEU A 108 -18.19 -23.43 17.94
N TYR A 109 -17.93 -22.28 17.33
CA TYR A 109 -16.60 -21.83 16.96
C TYR A 109 -16.12 -20.75 17.93
N ILE A 110 -14.80 -20.66 18.09
CA ILE A 110 -14.13 -19.67 18.92
C ILE A 110 -13.09 -18.97 18.05
N ASP A 111 -13.09 -17.64 18.09
CA ASP A 111 -12.14 -16.83 17.31
C ASP A 111 -10.70 -17.07 17.77
N SER A 112 -9.79 -17.34 16.82
CA SER A 112 -8.34 -17.44 17.01
C SER A 112 -7.67 -16.45 16.06
N PRO A 113 -7.11 -15.36 16.61
CA PRO A 113 -5.99 -15.52 17.52
C PRO A 113 -6.19 -14.88 18.89
N HIS A 114 -5.82 -15.61 19.95
CA HIS A 114 -5.49 -14.98 21.22
C HIS A 114 -4.06 -14.46 21.10
N HIS A 115 -3.84 -13.14 21.25
CA HIS A 115 -2.49 -12.53 21.27
C HIS A 115 -1.68 -12.93 22.53
N ILE A 116 -2.12 -13.94 23.28
CA ILE A 116 -1.52 -14.39 24.53
C ILE A 116 -1.60 -15.92 24.52
N ASN A 117 -0.47 -16.57 24.24
CA ASN A 117 -0.28 -17.97 24.57
C ASN A 117 0.19 -18.01 26.03
N THR A 118 -0.61 -18.61 26.90
CA THR A 118 -0.22 -18.95 28.27
C THR A 118 0.20 -20.41 28.31
N PHE A 119 1.29 -20.70 29.01
CA PHE A 119 1.79 -22.05 29.21
C PHE A 119 1.89 -22.28 30.72
N ASP A 120 1.18 -23.28 31.23
CA ASP A 120 1.09 -23.54 32.68
C ASP A 120 2.06 -24.66 33.12
N SER A 121 2.81 -25.22 32.18
CA SER A 121 3.88 -26.19 32.46
C SER A 121 5.03 -26.11 31.46
N GLN A 122 6.21 -26.59 31.87
CA GLN A 122 7.39 -26.68 31.00
C GLN A 122 7.13 -27.54 29.74
N SER A 123 6.42 -28.66 29.90
CA SER A 123 6.08 -29.55 28.78
C SER A 123 5.20 -28.87 27.74
N GLU A 124 4.25 -28.04 28.18
CA GLU A 124 3.35 -27.28 27.31
C GLU A 124 4.10 -26.13 26.61
N LEU A 125 5.01 -25.47 27.32
CA LEU A 125 5.90 -24.46 26.73
C LEU A 125 6.79 -25.06 25.64
N GLU A 126 7.33 -26.26 25.86
CA GLU A 126 8.25 -26.90 24.92
C GLU A 126 7.53 -27.37 23.64
N THR A 127 6.31 -27.90 23.76
CA THR A 127 5.54 -28.51 22.66
C THR A 127 4.52 -27.58 22.01
N GLY A 128 4.15 -26.47 22.66
CA GLY A 128 3.13 -25.54 22.17
C GLY A 128 3.60 -24.61 21.05
N ILE A 129 2.63 -24.00 20.36
CA ILE A 129 2.88 -23.04 19.29
C ILE A 129 3.42 -21.73 19.89
N LYS A 130 4.65 -21.37 19.53
CA LYS A 130 5.30 -20.13 19.96
C LYS A 130 5.18 -19.11 18.84
N GLN A 131 4.79 -17.87 19.17
CA GLN A 131 4.74 -16.78 18.21
C GLN A 131 5.89 -15.81 18.48
N ASN A 132 6.87 -15.76 17.58
CA ASN A 132 8.04 -14.88 17.67
C ASN A 132 8.84 -15.01 18.98
N ILE A 133 8.80 -16.20 19.61
CA ILE A 133 9.56 -16.54 20.82
C ILE A 133 10.24 -17.90 20.62
N GLU A 134 11.50 -17.98 21.04
CA GLU A 134 12.29 -19.21 21.14
C GLU A 134 12.72 -19.44 22.59
N ILE A 135 13.01 -20.70 22.94
CA ILE A 135 13.55 -21.05 24.26
C ILE A 135 15.01 -21.44 24.10
N THR A 136 15.89 -20.69 24.73
CA THR A 136 17.35 -20.95 24.76
C THR A 136 17.79 -20.97 26.21
N ASP A 137 18.49 -22.03 26.63
CA ASP A 137 18.94 -22.25 28.01
C ASP A 137 17.83 -22.07 29.07
N GLY A 138 16.62 -22.57 28.75
CA GLY A 138 15.46 -22.47 29.63
C GLY A 138 14.87 -21.07 29.78
N LYS A 139 15.28 -20.11 28.95
CA LYS A 139 14.75 -18.73 28.95
C LYS A 139 14.01 -18.43 27.65
N ALA A 140 12.87 -17.77 27.77
CA ALA A 140 12.15 -17.23 26.63
C ALA A 140 12.89 -16.01 26.06
N GLN A 141 13.14 -16.03 24.76
CA GLN A 141 13.81 -14.97 24.02
C GLN A 141 13.01 -14.66 22.75
N PRO A 142 13.09 -13.45 22.18
CA PRO A 142 12.54 -13.19 20.86
C PRO A 142 13.09 -14.20 19.85
N ALA A 143 12.21 -14.79 19.03
CA ALA A 143 12.64 -15.66 17.95
C ALA A 143 13.61 -14.90 17.05
N HIS A 144 14.74 -15.53 16.74
CA HIS A 144 15.74 -14.90 15.89
C HIS A 144 15.20 -14.91 14.45
N LEU A 145 14.74 -13.75 13.98
CA LEU A 145 14.42 -13.59 12.56
C LEU A 145 15.70 -13.87 11.77
N SER A 146 15.62 -14.75 10.77
CA SER A 146 16.73 -14.94 9.85
C SER A 146 17.09 -13.59 9.24
N LEU A 147 18.39 -13.25 9.33
CA LEU A 147 18.88 -12.04 8.70
C LEU A 147 18.56 -12.12 7.19
N PRO A 148 18.07 -11.03 6.58
CA PRO A 148 17.81 -11.04 5.15
C PRO A 148 19.10 -11.33 4.39
N THR A 149 19.05 -12.31 3.49
CA THR A 149 20.18 -12.65 2.63
C THR A 149 20.17 -11.74 1.41
N PHE A 150 21.29 -11.06 1.15
CA PHE A 150 21.48 -10.30 -0.09
C PHE A 150 22.08 -11.21 -1.17
N THR A 151 21.42 -11.32 -2.32
CA THR A 151 21.89 -12.15 -3.44
C THR A 151 22.09 -11.30 -4.69
N ARG A 152 23.30 -11.29 -5.23
CA ARG A 152 23.65 -10.67 -6.51
C ARG A 152 24.71 -11.54 -7.19
N ASN A 153 24.46 -11.96 -8.43
CA ASN A 153 25.28 -12.96 -9.14
C ASN A 153 26.54 -12.39 -9.82
N SER A 154 26.86 -11.11 -9.60
CA SER A 154 27.98 -10.42 -10.24
C SER A 154 28.67 -9.46 -9.28
N ASP A 155 29.92 -9.15 -9.56
CA ASP A 155 30.60 -8.02 -8.94
C ASP A 155 29.96 -6.70 -9.41
N ALA A 156 30.01 -5.67 -8.58
CA ALA A 156 29.53 -4.33 -8.92
C ALA A 156 30.50 -3.28 -8.39
N TYR A 157 30.19 -2.00 -8.63
CA TYR A 157 31.04 -0.90 -8.26
C TYR A 157 30.24 0.19 -7.53
N LEU A 158 30.89 0.84 -6.57
CA LEU A 158 30.41 2.07 -5.95
C LEU A 158 30.65 3.27 -6.89
N PRO A 159 30.01 4.43 -6.66
CA PRO A 159 30.20 5.63 -7.49
C PRO A 159 31.65 6.15 -7.53
N ASP A 160 32.47 5.78 -6.56
CA ASP A 160 33.91 6.09 -6.49
C ASP A 160 34.79 5.10 -7.28
N GLY A 161 34.18 4.10 -7.94
CA GLY A 161 34.87 3.04 -8.68
C GLY A 161 35.34 1.87 -7.82
N THR A 162 35.08 1.85 -6.52
CA THR A 162 35.45 0.74 -5.64
C THR A 162 34.65 -0.52 -5.97
N LYS A 163 35.34 -1.64 -6.17
CA LYS A 163 34.73 -2.95 -6.46
C LYS A 163 34.06 -3.55 -5.22
N VAL A 164 32.83 -4.03 -5.37
CA VAL A 164 32.05 -4.76 -4.38
C VAL A 164 31.74 -6.14 -4.93
N SER A 165 32.25 -7.19 -4.27
CA SER A 165 32.08 -8.58 -4.70
C SER A 165 30.62 -9.03 -4.80
N ALA A 166 30.36 -10.04 -5.62
CA ALA A 166 29.08 -10.74 -5.69
C ALA A 166 28.55 -11.15 -4.29
N GLY A 167 27.23 -11.11 -4.12
CA GLY A 167 26.57 -11.41 -2.83
C GLY A 167 26.75 -10.35 -1.73
N GLN A 168 27.41 -9.21 -2.01
CA GLN A 168 27.55 -8.11 -1.04
C GLN A 168 26.74 -6.87 -1.46
N PRO A 169 25.92 -6.29 -0.55
CA PRO A 169 25.21 -5.05 -0.82
C PRO A 169 26.19 -3.89 -0.99
N ARG A 170 25.87 -2.96 -1.90
CA ARG A 170 26.61 -1.70 -2.05
C ARG A 170 26.08 -0.69 -1.04
N PHE A 171 26.94 -0.20 -0.16
CA PHE A 171 26.58 0.86 0.76
C PHE A 171 27.16 2.19 0.30
N VAL A 172 26.33 3.24 0.29
CA VAL A 172 26.71 4.63 0.07
C VAL A 172 26.31 5.48 1.26
N ASP A 173 26.83 6.70 1.35
CA ASP A 173 26.39 7.63 2.38
C ASP A 173 24.89 7.90 2.25
N GLY A 174 24.16 7.63 3.32
CA GLY A 174 22.71 7.80 3.39
C GLY A 174 22.34 8.80 4.48
N LYS A 175 21.08 9.26 4.47
CA LYS A 175 20.55 10.19 5.48
C LYS A 175 20.77 9.74 6.93
N PHE A 176 20.86 8.42 7.17
CA PHE A 176 21.06 7.81 8.48
C PHE A 176 22.41 7.07 8.60
N GLY A 177 23.44 7.55 7.89
CA GLY A 177 24.79 6.99 7.91
C GLY A 177 25.09 6.16 6.66
N LYS A 178 24.34 5.08 6.43
CA LYS A 178 24.49 4.25 5.22
C LYS A 178 23.14 4.00 4.55
N GLY A 179 23.12 4.11 3.23
CA GLY A 179 22.02 3.67 2.36
C GLY A 179 22.47 2.50 1.49
N VAL A 180 21.56 1.59 1.17
CA VAL A 180 21.82 0.55 0.18
C VAL A 180 21.63 1.14 -1.22
N LEU A 181 22.68 1.09 -2.04
CA LEU A 181 22.60 1.46 -3.45
C LEU A 181 22.05 0.28 -4.25
N VAL A 182 20.79 0.41 -4.65
CA VAL A 182 20.10 -0.52 -5.55
C VAL A 182 19.96 0.19 -6.91
N GLU A 183 20.44 -0.46 -7.97
CA GLU A 183 20.14 -0.03 -9.33
C GLU A 183 18.84 -0.71 -9.74
N GLU A 184 17.76 0.06 -9.88
CA GLU A 184 16.53 -0.46 -10.47
C GLU A 184 16.70 -0.53 -12.00
N GLY A 185 16.59 -1.74 -12.56
CA GLY A 185 16.24 -1.93 -13.97
C GLY A 185 17.29 -1.55 -15.03
N THR A 186 18.58 -1.51 -14.71
CA THR A 186 19.61 -1.30 -15.75
C THR A 186 20.11 -2.63 -16.30
N GLU A 187 19.48 -3.08 -17.38
CA GLU A 187 20.05 -4.10 -18.27
C GLU A 187 21.15 -3.41 -19.09
N ASN A 188 22.33 -3.22 -18.50
CA ASN A 188 23.46 -2.64 -19.20
C ASN A 188 24.15 -3.73 -20.04
N LEU A 189 23.42 -4.23 -21.04
CA LEU A 189 23.88 -5.34 -21.87
C LEU A 189 23.51 -5.08 -23.34
N ASP A 190 24.39 -4.35 -24.01
CA ASP A 190 24.61 -4.59 -25.42
C ASP A 190 25.22 -6.01 -25.54
N THR A 191 24.34 -6.99 -25.82
CA THR A 191 24.68 -8.43 -25.81
C THR A 191 25.50 -8.87 -27.03
N THR A 192 25.57 -8.04 -28.07
CA THR A 192 26.08 -8.47 -29.36
C THR A 192 27.53 -8.06 -29.59
N ASP A 193 27.91 -6.81 -29.29
CA ASP A 193 29.27 -6.32 -29.53
C ASP A 193 29.57 -4.96 -28.83
N PRO A 194 29.65 -4.91 -27.49
CA PRO A 194 29.88 -3.66 -26.75
C PRO A 194 31.27 -3.05 -27.00
N SER A 195 32.22 -3.83 -27.53
CA SER A 195 33.58 -3.40 -27.87
C SER A 195 33.76 -3.07 -29.36
N PHE A 196 32.70 -3.11 -30.17
CA PHE A 196 32.74 -2.73 -31.60
C PHE A 196 33.74 -3.55 -32.43
N GLU A 197 33.97 -4.81 -32.07
CA GLU A 197 34.92 -5.71 -32.76
C GLU A 197 34.45 -6.06 -34.18
N ASN A 198 33.13 -6.18 -34.34
CA ASN A 198 32.43 -6.63 -35.54
C ASN A 198 31.68 -5.50 -36.27
N GLY A 199 31.80 -4.24 -35.83
CA GLY A 199 31.21 -3.09 -36.52
C GLY A 199 30.76 -1.97 -35.60
N THR A 200 29.86 -1.10 -36.08
CA THR A 200 29.35 0.05 -35.31
C THR A 200 28.14 -0.29 -34.45
N ASN A 201 27.72 -1.55 -34.41
CA ASN A 201 26.66 -2.08 -33.55
C ASN A 201 25.40 -1.18 -33.41
N GLY A 202 24.83 -0.77 -34.54
CA GLY A 202 23.63 0.07 -34.57
C GLY A 202 23.85 1.58 -34.44
N PHE A 203 25.10 2.03 -34.33
CA PHE A 203 25.46 3.44 -34.45
C PHE A 203 25.58 3.83 -35.93
N PHE A 204 24.91 4.92 -36.30
CA PHE A 204 24.84 5.43 -37.67
C PHE A 204 25.55 6.78 -37.79
N SER A 205 26.13 7.05 -38.95
CA SER A 205 26.69 8.36 -39.30
C SER A 205 25.59 9.42 -39.41
N GLY A 206 25.77 10.52 -38.69
CA GLY A 206 25.01 11.76 -38.91
C GLY A 206 25.57 12.55 -40.11
N GLU A 207 24.88 13.61 -40.50
CA GLU A 207 25.32 14.47 -41.59
C GLU A 207 26.68 15.12 -41.27
N GLY A 208 27.68 14.89 -42.13
CA GLY A 208 29.04 15.44 -41.97
C GLY A 208 29.95 14.71 -40.98
N VAL A 209 29.53 13.57 -40.41
CA VAL A 209 30.34 12.76 -39.47
C VAL A 209 30.51 11.35 -40.01
N THR A 210 31.68 10.73 -39.82
CA THR A 210 31.91 9.33 -40.23
C THR A 210 32.10 8.46 -39.00
N VAL A 211 31.09 7.64 -38.70
CA VAL A 211 31.18 6.67 -37.61
C VAL A 211 31.73 5.35 -38.15
N SER A 212 32.80 4.84 -37.55
CA SER A 212 33.40 3.55 -37.91
C SER A 212 33.94 2.81 -36.69
N SER A 213 34.09 1.49 -36.77
CA SER A 213 34.92 0.77 -35.80
C SER A 213 36.39 0.91 -36.19
N SER A 214 37.24 1.19 -35.21
CA SER A 214 38.67 1.49 -35.40
C SER A 214 39.52 0.70 -34.41
N SER A 215 40.68 0.27 -34.86
CA SER A 215 41.72 -0.36 -34.02
C SER A 215 42.81 0.63 -33.59
N ASP A 216 42.60 1.94 -33.78
CA ASP A 216 43.60 2.96 -33.47
C ASP A 216 43.84 3.07 -31.95
N TRP A 217 42.77 2.90 -31.17
CA TRP A 217 42.81 2.84 -29.72
C TRP A 217 41.57 2.13 -29.20
N ALA A 218 41.70 1.34 -28.13
CA ALA A 218 40.58 0.68 -27.48
C ALA A 218 40.78 0.68 -25.96
N TRP A 219 39.69 0.89 -25.21
CA TRP A 219 39.69 0.73 -23.75
C TRP A 219 39.68 -0.75 -23.35
N HIS A 220 38.90 -1.57 -24.07
CA HIS A 220 38.83 -3.03 -23.96
C HIS A 220 38.71 -3.63 -25.37
N GLY A 221 39.32 -4.81 -25.60
CA GLY A 221 39.32 -5.44 -26.91
C GLY A 221 40.39 -4.87 -27.87
N ASN A 222 40.22 -5.12 -29.16
CA ASN A 222 41.09 -4.64 -30.23
C ASN A 222 40.51 -3.42 -30.95
N LYS A 223 39.22 -3.09 -30.76
CA LYS A 223 38.57 -1.98 -31.43
C LYS A 223 37.78 -1.08 -30.49
N SER A 224 37.45 0.12 -30.99
CA SER A 224 36.47 1.02 -30.40
C SER A 224 35.68 1.71 -31.52
N LEU A 225 34.64 2.46 -31.14
CA LEU A 225 33.98 3.39 -32.04
C LEU A 225 34.87 4.61 -32.29
N LYS A 226 34.93 5.08 -33.53
CA LYS A 226 35.56 6.33 -33.98
C LYS A 226 34.53 7.16 -34.73
N MET A 227 34.55 8.48 -34.53
CA MET A 227 33.66 9.46 -35.17
C MET A 227 34.46 10.56 -35.85
#